data_AF-A0A430QB73-F1
#
_entry.id   AF-A0A430QB73-F1
#
_cell.length_a   1.000
_cell.length_b   1.000
_cell.length_c   1.000
_cell.angle_alpha   90.00
_cell.angle_beta   90.00
_cell.angle_gamma   90.00
#
_symmetry.space_group_name_H-M   'P 1'
#
loop_
_entity.id
_entity.type
_entity.pdbx_description
1 polymer ?
#
loop_
_entity_poly.entity_id
_entity_poly.type
_entity_poly.pdbx_seq_one_letter_code
_entity_poly.pdbx_strand_id
1 'polypeptide(L)'
;MYGYKSPLLKKHEVGDTLRTRCRNFPGIVNNTTIDWFFPWPEQALYAVVNVLIPEQFNLVPQQYRDSVIDYFVATHQSIHGYTEEFAQTLRRVNHVTPKHYLDFIHTYK
;
A
#
# COMPACT_ATOMS: atom_id res chain seq x y z
N MET A 1 -22.59 -19.08 22.19
CA MET A 1 -23.00 -18.43 20.92
C MET A 1 -21.78 -18.46 20.01
N TYR A 2 -21.79 -19.36 19.02
CA TYR A 2 -20.60 -19.79 18.27
C TYR A 2 -20.00 -18.65 17.44
N GLY A 3 -18.82 -18.18 17.84
CA GLY A 3 -18.00 -17.26 17.06
C GLY A 3 -17.30 -18.02 15.94
N TYR A 4 -17.89 -18.04 14.74
CA TYR A 4 -17.21 -18.49 13.54
C TYR A 4 -16.13 -17.47 13.18
N LYS A 5 -14.87 -17.79 13.51
CA LYS A 5 -13.72 -17.13 12.90
C LYS A 5 -13.74 -17.45 11.41
N SER A 6 -14.25 -16.52 10.61
CA SER A 6 -14.11 -16.59 9.15
C SER A 6 -12.62 -16.49 8.80
N PRO A 7 -12.08 -17.41 7.99
CA PRO A 7 -10.70 -17.31 7.53
C PRO A 7 -10.56 -16.11 6.58
N LEU A 8 -9.82 -15.10 7.02
CA LEU A 8 -9.44 -13.97 6.17
C LEU A 8 -8.41 -14.46 5.14
N LEU A 9 -8.83 -14.59 3.88
CA LEU A 9 -7.93 -14.87 2.77
C LEU A 9 -7.17 -13.60 2.38
N LYS A 10 -5.98 -13.38 2.95
CA LYS A 10 -5.01 -12.41 2.42
C LYS A 10 -4.19 -13.07 1.33
N LYS A 11 -4.54 -12.86 0.06
CA LYS A 11 -3.91 -13.58 -1.05
C LYS A 11 -3.40 -12.63 -2.13
N HIS A 12 -2.07 -12.50 -2.22
CA HIS A 12 -1.35 -11.75 -3.24
C HIS A 12 -0.97 -12.69 -4.41
N GLU A 13 -1.94 -13.42 -4.98
CA GLU A 13 -1.71 -14.23 -6.19
C GLU A 13 -2.14 -13.44 -7.42
N VAL A 14 -1.21 -13.23 -8.34
CA VAL A 14 -1.45 -12.59 -9.62
C VAL A 14 -2.45 -13.43 -10.43
N GLY A 15 -3.58 -12.81 -10.77
CA GLY A 15 -4.60 -13.19 -11.77
C GLY A 15 -4.93 -14.69 -11.96
N ASP A 16 -4.08 -15.39 -12.71
CA ASP A 16 -4.42 -16.65 -13.35
C ASP A 16 -4.43 -17.85 -12.39
N THR A 17 -3.51 -17.86 -11.43
CA THR A 17 -3.44 -18.95 -10.43
C THR A 17 -4.65 -18.89 -9.49
N LEU A 18 -5.01 -17.69 -9.01
CA LEU A 18 -6.17 -17.50 -8.15
C LEU A 18 -7.46 -17.87 -8.88
N ARG A 19 -7.62 -17.37 -10.12
CA ARG A 19 -8.77 -17.68 -10.98
C ARG A 19 -8.96 -19.19 -11.14
N THR A 20 -7.87 -19.91 -11.46
CA THR A 20 -7.90 -21.36 -11.64
C THR A 20 -8.32 -22.09 -10.35
N ARG A 21 -7.80 -21.66 -9.19
CA ARG A 21 -8.19 -22.26 -7.90
C ARG A 21 -9.64 -21.97 -7.53
N CYS A 22 -10.15 -20.77 -7.76
CA CYS A 22 -11.56 -20.46 -7.51
C CYS A 22 -12.50 -21.31 -8.38
N ARG A 23 -12.11 -21.62 -9.63
CA ARG A 23 -12.88 -22.53 -10.50
C ARG A 23 -12.83 -23.98 -10.02
N ASN A 24 -11.68 -24.45 -9.56
CA ASN A 24 -11.51 -25.83 -9.08
C ASN A 24 -12.16 -26.05 -7.70
N PHE A 25 -12.30 -25.01 -6.88
CA PHE A 25 -12.82 -25.08 -5.51
C PHE A 25 -13.87 -23.98 -5.25
N PRO A 26 -15.15 -24.19 -5.64
CA PRO A 26 -16.20 -23.16 -5.55
C PRO A 26 -16.48 -22.70 -4.10
N GLY A 27 -16.18 -23.53 -3.10
CA GLY A 27 -16.28 -23.15 -1.68
C GLY A 27 -15.39 -21.97 -1.28
N ILE A 28 -14.33 -21.67 -2.03
CA ILE A 28 -13.48 -20.49 -1.80
C ILE A 28 -14.27 -19.21 -2.04
N VAL A 29 -15.09 -19.16 -3.09
CA VAL A 29 -15.88 -17.94 -3.39
C VAL A 29 -17.19 -17.92 -2.61
N ASN A 30 -17.81 -19.09 -2.41
CA ASN A 30 -19.14 -19.19 -1.82
C ASN A 30 -19.14 -19.10 -0.28
N ASN A 31 -18.04 -19.46 0.39
CA ASN A 31 -17.97 -19.54 1.85
C ASN A 31 -16.87 -18.65 2.44
N THR A 32 -16.43 -17.62 1.71
CA THR A 32 -15.50 -16.61 2.22
C THR A 32 -15.96 -15.21 1.86
N THR A 33 -15.52 -14.23 2.65
CA THR A 33 -15.72 -12.81 2.36
C THR A 33 -14.52 -12.29 1.60
N ILE A 34 -14.76 -11.65 0.46
CA ILE A 34 -13.73 -11.00 -0.33
C ILE A 34 -13.60 -9.58 0.18
N ASP A 35 -12.40 -9.24 0.66
CA ASP A 35 -12.02 -7.89 1.05
C ASP A 35 -11.11 -7.30 -0.02
N TRP A 36 -11.48 -6.13 -0.55
CA TRP A 36 -10.77 -5.47 -1.63
C TRP A 36 -9.78 -4.45 -1.04
N PHE A 37 -8.50 -4.63 -1.35
CA PHE A 37 -7.46 -3.69 -0.96
C PHE A 37 -7.16 -2.75 -2.11
N PHE A 38 -7.36 -1.46 -1.85
CA PHE A 38 -7.05 -0.38 -2.79
C PHE A 38 -5.72 0.29 -2.41
N PRO A 39 -5.06 0.97 -3.37
CA PRO A 39 -3.97 1.88 -3.05
C PRO A 39 -4.39 2.88 -1.98
N TRP A 40 -3.44 3.32 -1.15
CA TRP A 40 -3.73 4.28 -0.11
C TRP A 40 -4.14 5.63 -0.73
N PRO A 41 -5.28 6.21 -0.30
CA PRO A 41 -5.64 7.55 -0.71
C PRO A 41 -4.65 8.55 -0.12
N GLU A 42 -4.60 9.73 -0.71
CA GLU A 42 -3.71 10.81 -0.28
C GLU A 42 -3.84 11.13 1.21
N GLN A 43 -5.07 11.20 1.72
CA GLN A 43 -5.33 11.47 3.14
C GLN A 43 -4.73 10.40 4.06
N ALA A 44 -4.67 9.14 3.62
CA ALA A 44 -4.01 8.09 4.38
C ALA A 44 -2.48 8.25 4.36
N LEU A 45 -1.89 8.70 3.25
CA LEU A 45 -0.46 9.00 3.15
C LEU A 45 -0.07 10.14 4.11
N TYR A 46 -0.88 11.20 4.17
CA TYR A 46 -0.72 12.29 5.13
C TYR A 46 -0.83 11.80 6.58
N ALA A 47 -1.83 10.99 6.90
CA ALA A 47 -2.01 10.47 8.25
C ALA A 47 -0.82 9.61 8.71
N VAL A 48 -0.29 8.76 7.82
CA VAL A 48 0.84 7.87 8.13
C VAL A 48 2.10 8.66 8.43
N VAL A 49 2.45 9.67 7.62
CA VAL A 49 3.65 10.50 7.87
C VAL A 49 3.53 11.25 9.19
N ASN A 50 2.36 11.83 9.47
CA ASN A 50 2.12 12.56 10.71
C ASN A 50 2.29 11.67 11.96
N VAL A 51 1.90 10.40 11.87
CA VAL A 51 2.11 9.43 12.96
C VAL A 51 3.57 9.00 13.09
N LEU A 52 4.27 8.80 11.96
CA LEU A 52 5.64 8.27 11.96
C LEU A 52 6.71 9.32 12.25
N ILE A 53 6.47 10.58 11.87
CA ILE A 53 7.34 11.73 12.14
C ILE A 53 6.57 12.71 13.03
N PRO A 54 6.38 12.43 14.32
CA PRO A 54 5.62 13.30 15.20
C PRO A 54 6.35 14.64 15.46
N GLU A 55 5.64 15.65 15.94
CA GLU A 55 6.20 17.00 16.17
C GLU A 55 7.35 17.01 17.18
N GLN A 56 7.30 16.15 18.19
CA GLN A 56 8.40 15.99 19.15
C GLN A 56 9.70 15.45 18.54
N PHE A 57 9.65 14.93 17.32
CA PHE A 57 10.83 14.51 16.58
C PHE A 57 11.43 15.78 15.94
N ASN A 58 12.28 16.50 16.69
CA ASN A 58 13.00 17.74 16.30
C ASN A 58 13.95 17.60 15.07
N LEU A 59 13.68 16.64 14.19
CA LEU A 59 14.40 16.36 12.95
C LEU A 59 14.19 17.47 11.91
N VAL A 60 13.00 18.09 11.91
CA VAL A 60 12.62 19.15 10.97
C VAL A 60 12.13 20.35 11.77
N PRO A 61 12.64 21.58 11.51
CA PRO A 61 12.09 22.80 12.09
C PRO A 61 10.59 22.92 11.78
N GLN A 62 9.78 23.33 12.77
CA GLN A 62 8.32 23.37 12.63
C GLN A 62 7.84 24.15 11.39
N GLN A 63 8.57 25.21 11.01
CA GLN A 63 8.27 26.03 9.82
C GLN A 63 8.32 25.26 8.47
N TYR A 64 9.06 24.15 8.40
CA TYR A 64 9.22 23.34 7.18
C TYR A 64 8.46 22.02 7.24
N ARG A 65 7.77 21.75 8.34
CA ARG A 65 7.12 20.46 8.59
C ARG A 65 6.10 20.11 7.52
N ASP A 66 5.18 21.03 7.22
CA ASP A 66 4.13 20.80 6.23
C ASP A 66 4.72 20.54 4.85
N SER A 67 5.75 21.32 4.46
CA SER A 67 6.45 21.13 3.19
C SER A 67 7.17 19.78 3.10
N VAL A 68 7.73 19.29 4.21
CA VAL A 68 8.34 17.95 4.26
C VAL A 68 7.27 16.86 4.15
N ILE A 69 6.13 17.01 4.82
CA ILE A 69 5.02 16.06 4.72
C ILE A 69 4.48 16.01 3.29
N ASP A 70 4.24 17.17 2.67
CA ASP A 70 3.81 17.28 1.27
C ASP A 70 4.80 16.61 0.34
N TYR A 71 6.11 16.77 0.58
CA TYR A 71 7.15 16.10 -0.18
C TYR A 71 7.06 14.57 -0.09
N PHE A 72 6.83 14.01 1.10
CA PHE A 72 6.66 12.56 1.26
C PHE A 72 5.48 12.04 0.42
N VAL A 73 4.33 12.71 0.52
CA VAL A 73 3.10 12.33 -0.18
C VAL A 73 3.29 12.44 -1.70
N ALA A 74 3.76 13.60 -2.17
CA ALA A 74 3.99 13.85 -3.60
C ALA A 74 5.00 12.88 -4.21
N THR A 75 6.09 12.58 -3.48
CA THR A 75 7.08 11.60 -3.93
C THR A 75 6.44 10.23 -4.11
N HIS A 76 5.69 9.73 -3.13
CA HIS A 76 5.04 8.43 -3.24
C HIS A 76 4.01 8.35 -4.37
N GLN A 77 3.23 9.42 -4.57
CA GLN A 77 2.28 9.49 -5.68
C GLN A 77 3.01 9.47 -7.03
N SER A 78 4.09 10.23 -7.19
CA SER A 78 4.84 10.31 -8.46
C SER A 78 5.40 8.97 -8.93
N ILE A 79 5.78 8.09 -8.00
CA ILE A 79 6.33 6.75 -8.32
C ILE A 79 5.34 5.92 -9.14
N HIS A 80 4.03 6.12 -8.97
CA HIS A 80 3.04 5.37 -9.75
C HIS A 80 3.18 5.64 -11.26
N GLY A 81 3.39 6.90 -11.66
CA GLY A 81 3.66 7.26 -13.06
C GLY A 81 4.98 6.69 -13.56
N TYR A 82 6.04 6.78 -12.76
CA TYR A 82 7.35 6.23 -13.12
C TYR A 82 7.34 4.70 -13.25
N THR A 83 6.56 4.00 -12.42
CA THR A 83 6.37 2.55 -12.53
C THR A 83 5.74 2.16 -13.86
N GLU A 84 4.76 2.92 -14.33
CA GLU A 84 4.13 2.70 -15.62
C GLU A 84 5.11 2.96 -16.78
N GLU A 85 5.81 4.09 -16.74
CA GLU A 85 6.82 4.44 -17.75
C GLU A 85 7.95 3.40 -17.82
N PHE A 86 8.42 2.94 -16.66
CA PHE A 86 9.46 1.92 -16.54
C PHE A 86 9.00 0.58 -17.14
N ALA A 87 7.74 0.20 -16.91
CA ALA A 87 7.15 -1.00 -17.49
C ALA A 87 7.06 -0.89 -19.02
N GLN A 88 6.69 0.27 -19.55
CA GLN A 88 6.61 0.50 -20.99
C GLN A 88 7.99 0.49 -21.67
N THR A 89 8.97 1.15 -21.05
CA THR A 89 10.31 1.35 -21.63
C THR A 89 11.18 0.10 -21.53
N LEU A 90 11.23 -0.54 -20.36
CA LEU A 90 12.14 -1.64 -20.08
C LEU A 90 11.45 -3.00 -20.03
N ARG A 91 10.13 -3.06 -20.22
CA ARG A 91 9.32 -4.29 -20.13
C ARG A 91 9.48 -5.03 -18.81
N ARG A 92 9.74 -4.28 -17.73
CA ARG A 92 9.89 -4.81 -16.36
C ARG A 92 8.80 -4.19 -15.49
N VAL A 93 7.97 -5.04 -14.89
CA VAL A 93 6.93 -4.59 -13.96
C VAL A 93 7.51 -4.53 -12.56
N ASN A 94 7.48 -3.35 -11.96
CA ASN A 94 7.70 -3.15 -10.53
C ASN A 94 6.34 -2.83 -9.85
N HIS A 95 6.24 -3.14 -8.57
CA HIS A 95 5.02 -2.92 -7.81
C HIS A 95 5.28 -1.89 -6.72
N VAL A 96 4.41 -0.89 -6.62
CA VAL A 96 4.42 0.06 -5.51
C VAL A 96 3.52 -0.50 -4.41
N THR A 97 4.04 -0.65 -3.20
CA THR A 97 3.29 -1.16 -2.06
C THR A 97 3.33 -0.15 -0.93
N PRO A 98 2.33 -0.13 -0.02
CA PRO A 98 2.38 0.71 1.17
C PRO A 98 3.63 0.48 2.02
N LYS A 99 4.20 -0.73 1.99
CA LYS A 99 5.47 -1.02 2.66
C LYS A 99 6.63 -0.17 2.11
N HIS A 100 6.70 0.06 0.80
CA HIS A 100 7.73 0.93 0.23
C HIS A 100 7.62 2.37 0.77
N TYR A 101 6.40 2.85 1.04
CA TYR A 101 6.20 4.16 1.67
C TYR A 101 6.69 4.20 3.12
N LEU A 102 6.36 3.16 3.89
CA LEU A 102 6.82 3.05 5.28
C LEU A 102 8.35 2.96 5.34
N ASP A 103 8.97 2.12 4.50
CA ASP A 103 10.41 1.94 4.45
C ASP A 103 11.11 3.25 4.03
N PHE A 104 10.52 4.02 3.10
CA PHE A 104 11.00 5.35 2.70
C PHE A 104 11.02 6.34 3.88
N ILE A 105 9.92 6.43 4.63
CA ILE A 105 9.83 7.29 5.82
C ILE A 105 10.83 6.84 6.89
N HIS A 106 10.95 5.53 7.12
CA HIS A 106 11.89 4.97 8.08
C HIS A 106 13.35 5.24 7.74
N THR A 107 13.70 5.33 6.46
CA THR A 107 15.06 5.64 6.02
C THR A 107 15.43 7.10 6.27
N TYR A 108 14.44 8.00 6.26
CA TYR A 108 14.64 9.41 6.53
C TYR A 108 14.79 9.73 8.02
N LYS A 109 14.15 8.92 8.87
CA LYS A 109 14.16 9.05 10.33
C LYS A 109 15.54 8.77 10.93
#